data_AF-R0LPB5-F1
#
_entry.id   AF-R0LPB5-F1
#
_cell.length_a   1.000
_cell.length_b   1.000
_cell.length_c   1.000
_cell.angle_alpha   90.00
_cell.angle_beta   90.00
_cell.angle_gamma   90.00
#
_symmetry.space_group_name_H-M   'P 1'
#
loop_
_entity.id
_entity.type
_entity.pdbx_description
1 polymer ?
#
loop_
_entity_poly.entity_id
_entity_poly.type
_entity_poly.pdbx_seq_one_letter_code
_entity_poly.pdbx_strand_id
1 'polypeptide(L)'
;QLMLLEDAWRELFVLGIAQWAIPVDANTLLAVSGMNGDNTDSQKLNKIISEIQALQEVVARFRQLRLDATEFACLKCIVTFKAVPTHSGSELRSFRNAAAIAALQDEAQLTLNSYIHTRYPTQPCRFGKLLLLLPALRSISPSTIEEVFFKKTIGNVPITRLLSDMYKSSDI
;
A
#
# COMPACT_ATOMS: atom_id res chain seq x y z
N GLN A 1 6.58 13.95 8.10
CA GLN A 1 5.30 13.23 7.95
C GLN A 1 4.96 13.00 6.48
N LEU A 2 4.89 14.06 5.65
CA LEU A 2 4.62 13.94 4.20
C LEU A 2 5.43 12.84 3.48
N MET A 3 6.76 12.83 3.63
CA MET A 3 7.63 11.83 2.98
C MET A 3 7.27 10.38 3.31
N LEU A 4 6.88 10.08 4.56
CA LEU A 4 6.48 8.72 4.93
C LEU A 4 5.22 8.30 4.20
N LEU A 5 4.29 9.24 4.00
CA LEU A 5 3.04 8.96 3.31
C LEU A 5 3.26 8.87 1.79
N GLU A 6 4.11 9.73 1.21
CA GLU A 6 4.52 9.61 -0.20
C GLU A 6 5.17 8.25 -0.50
N ASP A 7 5.94 7.69 0.43
CA ASP A 7 6.55 6.37 0.28
C ASP A 7 5.57 5.21 0.54
N ALA A 8 4.62 5.38 1.47
CA ALA A 8 3.76 4.30 1.95
C ALA A 8 2.37 4.25 1.30
N TRP A 9 1.90 5.32 0.63
CA TRP A 9 0.49 5.44 0.24
C TRP A 9 0.01 4.27 -0.64
N ARG A 10 0.86 3.76 -1.55
CA ARG A 10 0.47 2.62 -2.39
C ARG A 10 0.24 1.36 -1.55
N GLU A 11 1.10 1.12 -0.56
CA GLU A 11 1.01 -0.06 0.29
C GLU A 11 -0.20 0.06 1.23
N LEU A 12 -0.46 1.26 1.73
CA LEU A 12 -1.67 1.60 2.49
C LEU A 12 -2.94 1.40 1.65
N PHE A 13 -2.92 1.79 0.38
CA PHE A 13 -4.03 1.61 -0.54
C PHE A 13 -4.33 0.12 -0.77
N VAL A 14 -3.30 -0.70 -1.03
CA VAL A 14 -3.46 -2.16 -1.19
C VAL A 14 -3.97 -2.82 0.09
N LEU A 15 -3.45 -2.43 1.26
CA LEU A 15 -4.00 -2.90 2.55
C LEU A 15 -5.45 -2.47 2.74
N GLY A 16 -5.82 -1.27 2.28
CA GLY A 16 -7.20 -0.79 2.28
C GLY A 16 -8.12 -1.66 1.42
N ILE A 17 -7.72 -1.99 0.19
CA ILE A 17 -8.45 -2.91 -0.69
C ILE A 17 -8.65 -4.28 -0.02
N ALA A 18 -7.60 -4.80 0.62
CA ALA A 18 -7.66 -6.07 1.31
C ALA A 18 -8.62 -6.03 2.52
N GLN A 19 -8.54 -4.98 3.33
CA GLN A 19 -9.37 -4.79 4.54
C GLN A 19 -10.85 -4.61 4.20
N TRP A 20 -11.17 -3.78 3.21
CA TRP A 20 -12.55 -3.46 2.82
C TRP A 20 -13.14 -4.44 1.81
N ALA A 21 -12.41 -5.52 1.51
CA ALA A 21 -12.82 -6.55 0.57
C ALA A 21 -13.26 -6.01 -0.81
N ILE A 22 -12.63 -4.93 -1.27
CA ILE A 22 -12.97 -4.29 -2.55
C ILE A 22 -12.74 -5.29 -3.69
N PRO A 23 -13.72 -5.54 -4.57
CA PRO A 23 -13.52 -6.42 -5.71
C PRO A 23 -12.52 -5.79 -6.68
N VAL A 24 -11.50 -6.55 -7.05
CA VAL A 24 -10.38 -6.10 -7.90
C VAL A 24 -10.35 -6.85 -9.22
N ASP A 25 -11.50 -7.08 -9.85
CA ASP A 25 -11.56 -7.75 -11.15
C ASP A 25 -10.94 -6.88 -12.26
N ALA A 26 -10.04 -7.45 -13.05
CA ALA A 26 -9.27 -6.70 -14.04
C ALA A 26 -10.17 -6.14 -15.15
N ASN A 27 -11.13 -6.92 -15.63
CA ASN A 27 -12.04 -6.49 -16.69
C ASN A 27 -12.94 -5.35 -16.21
N THR A 28 -13.46 -5.48 -14.99
CA THR A 28 -14.31 -4.46 -14.36
C THR A 28 -13.54 -3.16 -14.13
N LEU A 29 -12.33 -3.25 -13.58
CA LEU A 29 -11.50 -2.07 -13.31
C LEU A 29 -11.09 -1.34 -14.60
N LEU A 30 -10.73 -2.08 -15.65
CA LEU A 30 -10.39 -1.49 -16.96
C LEU A 30 -11.60 -0.84 -17.63
N ALA A 31 -12.79 -1.47 -17.53
CA ALA A 31 -14.01 -0.89 -18.06
C ALA A 31 -14.39 0.41 -17.33
N VAL A 32 -14.25 0.45 -16.01
CA VAL A 32 -14.55 1.64 -15.20
C VAL A 32 -13.57 2.78 -15.47
N SER A 33 -12.29 2.45 -15.68
CA SER A 33 -11.25 3.44 -16.02
C SER A 33 -11.34 3.94 -17.47
N GLY A 34 -12.13 3.27 -18.32
CA GLY A 34 -12.26 3.61 -19.74
C GLY A 34 -11.03 3.22 -20.58
N MET A 35 -10.22 2.28 -20.06
CA MET A 35 -9.02 1.78 -20.72
C MET A 35 -9.39 0.60 -21.63
N ASN A 36 -9.47 0.88 -22.93
CA ASN A 36 -9.87 -0.10 -23.94
C ASN A 36 -8.72 -0.35 -24.92
N GLY A 37 -8.71 -1.53 -25.56
CA GLY A 37 -7.69 -1.91 -26.55
C GLY A 37 -7.58 -0.98 -27.76
N ASP A 38 -8.64 -0.25 -28.09
CA ASP A 38 -8.66 0.70 -29.21
C ASP A 38 -8.04 2.07 -28.87
N ASN A 39 -7.99 2.44 -27.59
CA ASN A 39 -7.58 3.78 -27.13
C ASN A 39 -6.25 3.80 -26.37
N THR A 40 -5.68 2.64 -26.05
CA THR A 40 -4.48 2.51 -25.21
C THR A 40 -3.45 1.66 -25.92
N ASP A 41 -2.18 2.08 -25.86
CA ASP A 41 -1.05 1.27 -26.30
C ASP A 41 -1.13 -0.14 -25.68
N SER A 42 -1.09 -1.17 -26.53
CA SER A 42 -1.25 -2.57 -26.15
C SER A 42 -0.18 -3.01 -25.15
N GLN A 43 1.04 -2.47 -25.24
CA GLN A 43 2.10 -2.78 -24.28
C GLN A 43 1.80 -2.20 -22.89
N LYS A 44 1.33 -0.96 -22.82
CA LYS A 44 0.90 -0.31 -21.58
C LYS A 44 -0.29 -1.05 -20.95
N LEU A 45 -1.26 -1.44 -21.77
CA LEU A 45 -2.46 -2.17 -21.31
C LEU A 45 -2.09 -3.53 -20.71
N ASN A 46 -1.24 -4.30 -21.39
CA ASN A 46 -0.76 -5.61 -20.90
C ASN A 46 0.00 -5.49 -19.57
N LYS A 47 0.83 -4.45 -19.42
CA LYS A 47 1.51 -4.18 -18.14
C LYS A 47 0.50 -3.92 -17.02
N ILE A 48 -0.51 -3.09 -17.26
CA ILE A 48 -1.54 -2.75 -16.27
C ILE A 48 -2.34 -4.00 -15.89
N ILE A 49 -2.74 -4.82 -16.86
CA ILE A 49 -3.43 -6.09 -16.60
C ILE A 49 -2.58 -6.99 -15.70
N SER A 50 -1.30 -7.16 -16.00
CA SER A 50 -0.38 -7.97 -15.20
C SER A 50 -0.24 -7.45 -13.77
N GLU A 51 -0.15 -6.13 -13.58
CA GLU A 51 -0.07 -5.51 -12.25
C GLU A 51 -1.40 -5.66 -11.46
N ILE A 52 -2.56 -5.57 -12.13
CA ILE A 52 -3.87 -5.83 -11.49
C ILE A 52 -3.98 -7.30 -11.07
N GLN A 53 -3.53 -8.24 -11.89
CA GLN A 53 -3.51 -9.67 -11.52
C GLN A 53 -2.60 -9.92 -10.31
N ALA A 54 -1.43 -9.28 -10.26
CA ALA A 54 -0.55 -9.36 -9.10
C ALA A 54 -1.20 -8.75 -7.84
N LEU A 55 -1.93 -7.63 -7.99
CA LEU A 55 -2.72 -7.05 -6.90
C LEU A 55 -3.79 -8.02 -6.39
N GLN A 56 -4.54 -8.67 -7.30
CA GLN A 56 -5.57 -9.66 -6.96
C GLN A 56 -4.99 -10.79 -6.12
N GLU A 57 -3.83 -11.32 -6.52
CA GLU A 57 -3.16 -12.41 -5.81
C GLU A 57 -2.77 -11.99 -4.39
N VAL A 58 -2.19 -10.80 -4.23
CA VAL A 58 -1.80 -10.25 -2.92
C VAL A 58 -3.02 -10.06 -2.02
N VAL A 59 -4.08 -9.46 -2.56
CA VAL A 59 -5.34 -9.26 -1.82
C VAL A 59 -5.95 -10.60 -1.40
N ALA A 60 -5.92 -11.62 -2.27
CA ALA A 60 -6.40 -12.96 -1.95
C ALA A 60 -5.61 -13.59 -0.79
N ARG A 61 -4.28 -13.46 -0.77
CA ARG A 61 -3.43 -13.95 0.32
C ARG A 61 -3.76 -13.27 1.66
N PHE A 62 -3.99 -11.96 1.68
CA PHE A 62 -4.45 -11.26 2.90
C PHE A 62 -5.83 -11.73 3.36
N ARG A 63 -6.77 -11.95 2.43
CA ARG A 63 -8.12 -12.47 2.76
C ARG A 63 -8.08 -13.88 3.34
N GLN A 64 -7.22 -14.75 2.81
CA GLN A 64 -7.03 -16.10 3.33
C GLN A 64 -6.54 -16.12 4.78
N LEU A 65 -5.70 -15.15 5.14
CA LEU A 65 -5.21 -14.99 6.51
C LEU A 65 -6.28 -14.41 7.47
N ARG A 66 -7.41 -13.90 6.97
CA ARG A 66 -8.53 -13.37 7.76
C ARG A 66 -8.06 -12.40 8.85
N LEU A 67 -7.34 -11.36 8.44
CA LEU A 67 -6.83 -10.36 9.37
C LEU A 67 -7.99 -9.62 10.04
N ASP A 68 -7.85 -9.37 11.33
CA ASP A 68 -8.76 -8.49 12.06
C ASP A 68 -8.31 -7.01 12.00
N ALA A 69 -9.14 -6.13 12.56
CA ALA A 69 -8.90 -4.70 12.55
C ALA A 69 -7.60 -4.29 13.26
N THR A 70 -7.22 -4.98 14.34
CA THR A 70 -6.00 -4.70 15.11
C THR A 70 -4.77 -5.07 14.30
N GLU A 71 -4.80 -6.21 13.61
CA GLU A 71 -3.71 -6.64 12.73
C GLU A 71 -3.53 -5.67 11.56
N PHE A 72 -4.63 -5.26 10.89
CA PHE A 72 -4.56 -4.26 9.83
C PHE A 72 -3.99 -2.93 10.32
N ALA A 73 -4.38 -2.47 11.52
CA ALA A 73 -3.85 -1.24 12.09
C ALA A 73 -2.33 -1.33 12.29
N CYS A 74 -1.84 -2.43 12.87
CA CYS A 74 -0.40 -2.61 13.08
C CYS A 74 0.36 -2.71 11.76
N LEU A 75 -0.15 -3.46 10.77
CA LEU A 75 0.51 -3.56 9.46
C LEU A 75 0.58 -2.22 8.74
N LYS A 76 -0.48 -1.40 8.83
CA LYS A 76 -0.47 -0.02 8.31
C LYS A 76 0.64 0.81 8.97
N CYS A 77 0.77 0.75 10.30
CA CYS A 77 1.87 1.40 11.00
C CYS A 77 3.25 0.92 10.51
N ILE A 78 3.44 -0.40 10.38
CA ILE A 78 4.71 -0.99 9.94
C ILE A 78 5.11 -0.53 8.54
N VAL A 79 4.16 -0.46 7.59
CA VAL A 79 4.46 0.01 6.22
C VAL A 79 4.62 1.52 6.13
N THR A 80 4.05 2.29 7.07
CA THR A 80 4.20 3.75 7.13
C THR A 80 5.53 4.16 7.76
N PHE A 81 5.92 3.56 8.88
CA PHE A 81 7.13 3.92 9.61
C PHE A 81 8.36 3.22 9.04
N LYS A 82 8.77 3.58 7.83
CA LYS A 82 10.01 3.08 7.21
C LYS A 82 11.16 4.05 7.48
N ALA A 83 12.12 3.64 8.29
CA ALA A 83 13.29 4.47 8.62
C ALA A 83 14.26 4.67 7.44
N VAL A 84 14.19 3.81 6.41
CA VAL A 84 14.99 3.91 5.19
C VAL A 84 14.08 4.15 3.99
N PRO A 85 14.18 5.30 3.30
CA PRO A 85 13.43 5.56 2.09
C PRO A 85 13.86 4.59 0.98
N THR A 86 12.91 4.04 0.23
CA THR A 86 13.21 3.09 -0.86
C THR A 86 13.50 3.74 -2.20
N HIS A 87 13.38 5.07 -2.28
CA HIS A 87 13.63 5.84 -3.50
C HIS A 87 15.00 6.51 -3.45
N SER A 88 15.99 5.87 -4.06
CA SER A 88 17.39 6.32 -4.20
C SER A 88 17.62 7.37 -5.30
N GLY A 89 16.56 8.04 -5.78
CA GLY A 89 16.60 8.88 -6.99
C GLY A 89 16.63 10.40 -6.78
N SER A 90 16.41 10.91 -5.57
CA SER A 90 16.48 12.34 -5.29
C SER A 90 17.21 12.52 -3.97
N GLU A 91 18.40 13.10 -4.05
CA GLU A 91 19.29 13.51 -2.96
C GLU A 91 18.90 12.98 -1.59
N LEU A 92 19.50 11.85 -1.17
CA LEU A 92 19.41 11.23 0.16
C LEU A 92 18.67 12.08 1.21
N ARG A 93 17.34 12.18 1.11
CA ARG A 93 16.56 13.05 1.99
C ARG A 93 16.45 12.28 3.28
N SER A 94 17.43 12.49 4.15
CA SER A 94 17.45 11.88 5.47
C SER A 94 16.22 12.37 6.23
N PHE A 95 15.49 11.44 6.84
CA PHE A 95 14.42 11.82 7.75
C PHE A 95 15.04 12.61 8.90
N ARG A 96 14.46 13.78 9.22
CA ARG A 96 14.89 14.61 10.36
C ARG A 96 15.00 13.82 11.67
N ASN A 97 14.18 12.79 11.85
CA ASN A 97 14.21 11.92 13.01
C ASN A 97 14.03 10.44 12.61
N ALA A 98 15.00 9.90 11.87
CA ALA A 98 15.01 8.49 11.46
C ALA A 98 14.96 7.52 12.65
N ALA A 99 15.60 7.87 13.78
CA ALA A 99 15.61 7.05 14.99
C ALA A 99 14.21 6.90 15.61
N ALA A 100 13.43 7.97 15.70
CA ALA A 100 12.04 7.87 16.17
C ALA A 100 11.15 7.07 15.21
N ILE A 101 11.38 7.19 13.90
CA ILE A 101 10.63 6.40 12.90
C ILE A 101 10.93 4.90 13.07
N ALA A 102 12.19 4.54 13.27
CA ALA A 102 12.59 3.15 13.55
C ALA A 102 11.94 2.65 14.85
N ALA A 103 11.98 3.43 15.93
CA ALA A 103 11.36 3.06 17.20
C ALA A 103 9.83 2.84 17.07
N LEU A 104 9.13 3.69 16.31
CA LEU A 104 7.70 3.51 16.05
C LEU A 104 7.41 2.25 15.22
N GLN A 105 8.30 1.88 14.30
CA GLN A 105 8.19 0.63 13.55
C GLN A 105 8.38 -0.58 14.46
N ASP A 106 9.39 -0.55 15.34
CA ASP A 106 9.67 -1.60 16.31
C ASP A 106 8.49 -1.78 17.28
N GLU A 107 7.93 -0.69 17.78
CA GLU A 107 6.74 -0.70 18.64
C GLU A 107 5.53 -1.32 17.94
N ALA A 108 5.30 -1.00 16.66
CA ALA A 108 4.21 -1.60 15.89
C ALA A 108 4.42 -3.10 15.67
N GLN A 109 5.66 -3.55 15.45
CA GLN A 109 5.99 -4.98 15.32
C GLN A 109 5.79 -5.73 16.65
N LEU A 110 6.28 -5.17 17.76
CA LEU A 110 6.11 -5.77 19.09
C LEU A 110 4.63 -5.86 19.47
N THR A 111 3.86 -4.82 19.20
CA THR A 111 2.42 -4.78 19.44
C THR A 111 1.71 -5.87 18.64
N LEU A 112 1.99 -5.98 17.34
CA LEU A 112 1.42 -7.02 16.49
C LEU A 112 1.81 -8.42 16.97
N ASN A 113 3.08 -8.63 17.32
CA ASN A 113 3.58 -9.91 17.77
C ASN A 113 2.90 -10.35 19.08
N SER A 114 2.84 -9.46 20.07
CA SER A 114 2.19 -9.72 21.35
C SER A 114 0.68 -10.00 21.18
N TYR A 115 0.02 -9.19 20.34
CA TYR A 115 -1.39 -9.40 20.00
C TYR A 115 -1.63 -10.78 19.39
N ILE A 116 -0.82 -11.19 18.42
CA ILE A 116 -0.94 -12.49 17.75
C ILE A 116 -0.71 -13.64 18.73
N HIS A 117 0.32 -13.56 19.59
CA HIS A 117 0.60 -14.60 20.58
C HIS A 117 -0.57 -14.79 21.55
N THR A 118 -1.24 -13.70 21.92
CA THR A 118 -2.38 -13.75 22.83
C THR A 118 -3.67 -14.18 22.13
N ARG A 119 -3.94 -13.65 20.93
CA ARG A 119 -5.20 -13.84 20.20
C ARG A 119 -5.26 -15.16 19.42
N TYR A 120 -4.11 -15.60 18.91
CA TYR A 120 -3.95 -16.77 18.03
C TYR A 120 -2.84 -17.72 18.53
N PRO A 121 -2.91 -18.25 19.77
CA PRO A 121 -1.84 -19.07 20.36
C PRO A 121 -1.56 -20.36 19.58
N THR A 122 -2.53 -20.85 18.80
CA THR A 122 -2.39 -22.04 17.95
C THR A 122 -1.76 -21.74 16.58
N GLN A 123 -1.43 -20.48 16.27
CA GLN A 123 -0.85 -20.05 15.00
C GLN A 123 0.51 -19.33 15.20
N PRO A 124 1.54 -20.01 15.72
CA PRO A 124 2.82 -19.37 16.09
C PRO A 124 3.53 -18.70 14.90
N CYS A 125 3.31 -19.20 13.68
CA CYS A 125 3.93 -18.63 12.48
C CYS A 125 3.18 -17.43 11.89
N ARG A 126 2.03 -17.01 12.46
CA ARG A 126 1.18 -15.97 11.87
C ARG A 126 1.89 -14.63 11.76
N PHE A 127 2.60 -14.20 12.80
CA PHE A 127 3.37 -12.95 12.80
C PHE A 127 4.38 -12.92 11.63
N GLY A 128 5.21 -13.95 11.52
CA GLY A 128 6.19 -14.06 10.43
C GLY A 128 5.54 -14.11 9.04
N LYS A 129 4.43 -14.83 8.88
CA LYS A 129 3.68 -14.88 7.61
C LYS A 129 3.18 -13.49 7.19
N LEU A 130 2.68 -12.69 8.13
CA LEU A 130 2.20 -11.34 7.85
C LEU A 130 3.35 -10.41 7.42
N LEU A 131 4.48 -10.43 8.14
CA LEU A 131 5.65 -9.62 7.78
C LEU A 131 6.22 -10.00 6.41
N LEU A 132 6.29 -11.30 6.10
CA LEU A 132 6.77 -11.80 4.81
C LEU A 132 5.83 -11.46 3.64
N LEU A 133 4.57 -11.11 3.91
CA LEU A 133 3.62 -10.69 2.89
C LEU A 133 3.72 -9.19 2.58
N LEU A 134 4.28 -8.38 3.47
CA LEU A 134 4.40 -6.92 3.28
C LEU A 134 5.12 -6.50 1.99
N PRO A 135 6.25 -7.12 1.58
CA PRO A 135 6.91 -6.74 0.32
C PRO A 135 6.00 -6.91 -0.91
N ALA A 136 5.06 -7.85 -0.86
CA ALA A 136 4.13 -8.10 -1.95
C ALA A 136 3.14 -6.96 -2.17
N LEU A 137 2.93 -6.06 -1.19
CA LEU A 137 2.11 -4.84 -1.36
C LEU A 137 2.65 -3.89 -2.44
N ARG A 138 3.89 -4.10 -2.90
CA ARG A 138 4.56 -3.32 -3.95
C ARG A 138 4.43 -3.94 -5.34
N SER A 139 3.61 -4.97 -5.50
CA SER A 139 3.41 -5.68 -6.77
C SER A 139 2.71 -4.84 -7.85
N ILE A 140 2.06 -3.75 -7.45
CA ILE A 140 1.41 -2.78 -8.33
C ILE A 140 2.10 -1.42 -8.21
N SER A 141 2.30 -0.75 -9.34
CA SER A 141 2.96 0.55 -9.36
C SER A 141 2.01 1.70 -8.97
N PRO A 142 2.55 2.78 -8.37
CA PRO A 142 1.81 4.02 -8.12
C PRO A 142 1.02 4.53 -9.34
N SER A 143 1.68 4.54 -10.51
CA SER A 143 1.09 5.03 -11.76
C SER A 143 -0.07 4.16 -12.25
N THR A 144 0.00 2.84 -12.07
CA THR A 144 -1.12 1.95 -12.42
C THR A 144 -2.28 2.18 -11.48
N ILE A 145 -2.02 2.37 -10.18
CA ILE A 145 -3.09 2.69 -9.22
C ILE A 145 -3.77 4.01 -9.63
N GLU A 146 -3.00 5.05 -9.95
CA GLU A 146 -3.54 6.34 -10.37
C GLU A 146 -4.39 6.24 -11.64
N GLU A 147 -3.89 5.59 -12.70
CA GLU A 147 -4.62 5.40 -13.96
C GLU A 147 -5.93 4.63 -13.76
N VAL A 148 -5.90 3.55 -13.00
CA VAL A 148 -7.04 2.62 -12.89
C VAL A 148 -8.09 3.11 -11.88
N PHE A 149 -7.67 3.64 -10.73
CA PHE A 149 -8.59 3.93 -9.63
C PHE A 149 -8.92 5.42 -9.47
N PHE A 150 -8.06 6.32 -9.95
CA PHE A 150 -8.14 7.74 -9.56
C PHE A 150 -8.30 8.69 -10.74
N LYS A 151 -7.77 8.37 -11.92
CA LYS A 151 -7.71 9.29 -13.07
C LYS A 151 -9.06 9.88 -13.48
N LYS A 152 -10.14 9.11 -13.38
CA LYS A 152 -11.50 9.58 -13.69
C LYS A 152 -12.03 10.59 -12.65
N THR A 153 -11.55 10.51 -11.41
CA THR A 153 -12.03 11.33 -10.28
C THR A 153 -11.17 12.57 -10.07
N ILE A 154 -9.84 12.45 -10.13
CA ILE A 154 -8.89 13.54 -9.84
C ILE A 154 -8.08 13.99 -11.05
N GLY A 155 -8.30 13.38 -12.23
CA GLY A 155 -7.55 13.71 -13.45
C GLY A 155 -6.10 13.23 -13.40
N ASN A 156 -5.22 13.96 -14.09
CA ASN A 156 -3.78 13.64 -14.17
C ASN A 156 -2.97 14.19 -12.97
N VAL A 157 -3.62 14.42 -11.83
CA VAL A 157 -2.96 14.94 -10.62
C VAL A 157 -2.34 13.76 -9.85
N PRO A 158 -1.01 13.72 -9.67
CA PRO A 158 -0.38 12.65 -8.89
C PRO A 158 -0.87 12.65 -7.44
N ILE A 159 -1.05 11.48 -6.85
CA ILE A 159 -1.51 11.37 -5.45
C ILE A 159 -0.53 12.04 -4.50
N THR A 160 0.77 11.96 -4.76
CA THR A 160 1.80 12.64 -3.96
C THR A 160 1.60 14.16 -3.90
N ARG A 161 1.09 14.77 -4.99
CA ARG A 161 0.76 16.20 -5.00
C ARG A 161 -0.44 16.51 -4.10
N LEU A 162 -1.49 15.70 -4.16
CA LEU A 162 -2.64 15.84 -3.27
C LEU A 162 -2.24 15.67 -1.80
N LEU A 163 -1.38 14.70 -1.50
CA LEU A 163 -0.82 14.52 -0.17
C LEU A 163 -0.02 15.76 0.27
N SER A 164 0.80 16.31 -0.62
CA SER A 164 1.56 17.53 -0.34
C SER A 164 0.64 18.71 0.00
N ASP A 165 -0.41 18.92 -0.80
CA ASP A 165 -1.36 20.02 -0.61
C ASP A 165 -2.20 19.84 0.66
N MET A 166 -2.60 18.61 0.99
CA MET A 166 -3.28 18.30 2.25
C MET A 166 -2.43 18.63 3.48
N TYR A 167 -1.14 18.27 3.47
CA TYR A 167 -0.26 18.57 4.61
C TYR A 167 0.07 20.06 4.71
N LYS A 168 0.21 20.77 3.58
CA LYS A 168 0.44 22.23 3.59
C LYS A 168 -0.77 23.04 4.06
N SER A 169 -1.98 22.58 3.74
CA SER A 169 -3.22 23.22 4.21
C SER A 169 -3.53 22.94 5.69
N SER A 170 -2.86 21.95 6.28
CA SER A 170 -2.93 21.65 7.73
C SER A 170 -2.01 22.54 8.58
N ASP A 171 -1.11 23.30 7.94
CA ASP A 171 -0.16 24.23 8.58
C ASP A 171 -0.65 25.70 8.58
N ILE A 172 -1.96 25.93 8.39
CA ILE A 172 -2.66 27.23 8.52
C ILE A 172 -3.64 27.15 9.69
#